data_AF-A0A351DNN5-F1
#
_entry.id   AF-A0A351DNN5-F1
#
_cell.length_a   1.000
_cell.length_b   1.000
_cell.length_c   1.000
_cell.angle_alpha   90.00
_cell.angle_beta   90.00
_cell.angle_gamma   90.00
#
_symmetry.space_group_name_H-M   'P 1'
#
loop_
_entity.id
_entity.type
_entity.pdbx_description
1 polymer ?
#
loop_
_entity_poly.entity_id
_entity_poly.type
_entity_poly.pdbx_seq_one_letter_code
_entity_poly.pdbx_strand_id
1 'polypeptide(L)'
;MTQRALLVLTSHTELGHTGRGTGFYYDEMAAPYWTIRDLGWQITLASVAGGPGLPDPKTVVEPDKRPPNVARFMADPAAMDQLETTLMASEVNGSDYDCV
;
A
#
# COMPACT_ATOMS: atom_id res chain seq x y z
N MET A 1 5.63 17.02 17.30
CA MET A 1 5.91 15.61 16.94
C MET A 1 5.09 15.30 15.71
N THR A 2 5.67 14.62 14.73
CA THR A 2 4.92 14.23 13.52
C THR A 2 4.21 12.92 13.79
N GLN A 3 2.90 12.87 13.51
CA GLN A 3 2.10 11.66 13.69
C GLN A 3 2.50 10.59 12.67
N ARG A 4 2.37 9.31 13.03
CA ARG A 4 2.83 8.17 12.24
C ARG A 4 1.69 7.18 12.00
N ALA A 5 1.49 6.78 10.75
CA ALA A 5 0.57 5.72 10.36
C ALA A 5 1.32 4.55 9.72
N LEU A 6 0.86 3.34 10.00
CA LEU A 6 1.32 2.11 9.37
C LEU A 6 0.19 1.56 8.50
N LEU A 7 0.41 1.40 7.20
CA LEU A 7 -0.53 0.68 6.34
C LEU A 7 0.06 -0.70 6.04
N VAL A 8 -0.67 -1.75 6.40
CA VAL A 8 -0.23 -3.15 6.25
C VAL A 8 -0.95 -3.82 5.10
N LEU A 9 -0.19 -4.35 4.14
CA LEU A 9 -0.68 -4.99 2.92
C LEU A 9 -0.59 -6.51 3.01
N THR A 10 -1.45 -7.19 2.27
CA THR A 10 -1.28 -8.64 2.03
C THR A 10 -0.04 -8.90 1.17
N SER A 11 0.57 -10.07 1.35
CA SER A 11 1.57 -10.62 0.42
C SER A 11 1.03 -11.84 -0.35
N HIS A 12 -0.27 -12.12 -0.22
CA HIS A 12 -0.92 -13.25 -0.88
C HIS A 12 -1.36 -12.87 -2.28
N THR A 13 -0.97 -13.67 -3.27
CA THR A 13 -1.14 -13.33 -4.70
C THR A 13 -2.01 -14.29 -5.49
N GLU A 14 -2.48 -15.40 -4.89
CA GLU A 14 -3.40 -16.33 -5.54
C GLU A 14 -4.72 -16.41 -4.78
N LEU A 15 -5.84 -16.43 -5.49
CA LEU A 15 -7.15 -16.60 -4.88
C LEU A 15 -7.42 -18.09 -4.61
N GLY A 16 -6.99 -18.56 -3.43
CA GLY A 16 -7.17 -19.94 -2.99
C GLY A 16 -6.43 -20.93 -3.89
N HIS A 17 -7.18 -21.85 -4.51
CA HIS A 17 -6.64 -22.84 -5.46
C HIS A 17 -7.19 -22.64 -6.87
N THR A 18 -7.60 -21.41 -7.19
CA THR A 18 -8.28 -21.13 -8.46
C THR A 18 -7.33 -20.80 -9.61
N GLY A 19 -6.03 -20.62 -9.34
CA GLY A 19 -5.05 -20.13 -10.33
C GLY A 19 -5.25 -18.66 -10.73
N ARG A 20 -6.20 -17.94 -10.11
CA ARG A 20 -6.44 -16.53 -10.37
C ARG A 20 -5.56 -15.67 -9.47
N GLY A 21 -4.91 -14.67 -10.06
CA GLY A 21 -4.16 -13.67 -9.30
C GLY A 21 -5.06 -12.81 -8.41
N THR A 22 -4.53 -12.40 -7.26
CA THR A 22 -5.11 -11.44 -6.31
C THR A 22 -3.98 -10.63 -5.67
N GLY A 23 -4.31 -9.73 -4.76
CA GLY A 23 -3.35 -8.90 -4.02
C GLY A 23 -4.07 -7.85 -3.20
N PHE A 24 -3.38 -6.76 -2.83
CA PHE A 24 -4.07 -5.61 -2.25
C PHE A 24 -4.87 -4.84 -3.30
N TYR A 25 -5.96 -4.18 -2.92
CA TYR A 25 -6.73 -3.36 -3.85
C TYR A 25 -6.15 -1.94 -3.88
N TYR A 26 -5.75 -1.45 -5.06
CA TYR A 26 -5.00 -0.18 -5.15
C TYR A 26 -5.75 1.02 -4.59
N ASP A 27 -7.05 1.13 -4.84
CA ASP A 27 -7.84 2.28 -4.37
C ASP A 27 -8.01 2.27 -2.84
N GLU A 28 -8.13 1.07 -2.24
CA GLU A 28 -8.20 0.89 -0.79
C GLU A 28 -6.89 1.26 -0.08
N MET A 29 -5.76 1.23 -0.78
CA MET A 29 -4.47 1.67 -0.26
C MET A 29 -4.23 3.16 -0.55
N ALA A 30 -4.41 3.59 -1.79
CA ALA A 30 -4.06 4.95 -2.22
C ALA A 30 -4.95 6.02 -1.59
N ALA A 31 -6.24 5.75 -1.40
CA ALA A 31 -7.17 6.71 -0.80
C ALA A 31 -6.83 7.07 0.67
N PRO A 32 -6.66 6.11 1.60
CA PRO A 32 -6.23 6.43 2.96
C PRO A 32 -4.78 6.95 2.99
N TYR A 33 -3.89 6.45 2.12
CA TYR A 33 -2.53 6.96 2.02
C TYR A 33 -2.49 8.47 1.83
N TRP A 34 -3.22 9.00 0.84
CA TRP A 34 -3.24 10.44 0.60
C TRP A 34 -4.01 11.21 1.66
N THR A 35 -5.12 10.67 2.16
CA THR A 35 -5.87 11.30 3.25
C THR A 35 -5.00 11.54 4.48
N ILE A 36 -4.15 10.57 4.84
CA ILE A 36 -3.25 10.66 5.98
C ILE A 36 -2.03 11.54 5.67
N ARG A 37 -1.39 11.34 4.51
CA ARG A 37 -0.19 12.09 4.12
C ARG A 37 -0.46 13.58 3.94
N ASP A 38 -1.63 13.94 3.40
CA ASP A 38 -2.03 15.34 3.21
C ASP A 38 -2.36 16.04 4.54
N LEU A 39 -2.61 15.29 5.63
CA LEU A 39 -2.67 15.80 7.01
C LEU A 39 -1.27 16.02 7.63
N GLY A 40 -0.20 15.74 6.89
CA GLY A 40 1.18 15.90 7.34
C GLY A 40 1.72 14.75 8.19
N TRP A 41 1.06 13.60 8.20
CA TRP A 41 1.53 12.41 8.90
C TRP A 41 2.63 11.70 8.10
N GLN A 42 3.54 11.03 8.79
CA GLN A 42 4.46 10.09 8.19
C GLN A 42 3.76 8.75 7.99
N ILE A 43 3.95 8.15 6.82
CA ILE A 43 3.40 6.84 6.49
C ILE A 43 4.54 5.84 6.30
N THR A 44 4.40 4.67 6.91
CA THR A 44 5.16 3.47 6.60
C THR A 44 4.25 2.48 5.89
N LEU A 45 4.74 1.86 4.81
CA LEU A 45 4.11 0.69 4.22
C LEU A 45 4.81 -0.58 4.69
N ALA A 46 4.03 -1.55 5.15
CA ALA A 46 4.48 -2.90 5.46
C ALA A 46 3.66 -3.92 4.67
N SER A 47 4.21 -5.11 4.45
CA SER A 47 3.45 -6.26 3.98
C SER A 47 3.80 -7.49 4.80
N VAL A 48 2.93 -8.50 4.78
CA VAL A 48 3.10 -9.73 5.59
C VAL A 48 4.50 -10.34 5.41
N ALA A 49 5.00 -10.41 4.18
CA ALA A 49 6.31 -10.97 3.84
C ALA A 49 7.41 -9.91 3.58
N GLY A 50 7.09 -8.62 3.62
CA GLY A 50 7.98 -7.54 3.19
C GLY A 50 8.27 -7.54 1.68
N GLY A 51 9.10 -6.61 1.24
CA GLY A 51 9.45 -6.45 -0.18
C GLY A 51 8.33 -5.78 -0.99
N PRO A 52 8.20 -6.06 -2.29
CA PRO A 52 7.19 -5.42 -3.12
C PRO A 52 5.76 -5.78 -2.67
N GLY A 53 4.95 -4.75 -2.40
CA GLY A 53 3.51 -4.90 -2.27
C GLY A 53 2.91 -5.22 -3.64
N LEU A 54 2.23 -6.37 -3.76
CA LEU A 54 1.66 -6.82 -5.02
C LEU A 54 0.15 -6.57 -5.08
N PRO A 55 -0.33 -5.78 -6.06
CA PRO A 55 -1.74 -5.44 -6.18
C PRO A 55 -2.53 -6.60 -6.77
N ASP A 56 -3.85 -6.62 -6.52
CA ASP A 56 -4.76 -7.42 -7.34
C ASP A 56 -4.66 -6.92 -8.79
N PRO A 57 -4.35 -7.81 -9.77
CA PRO A 57 -4.20 -7.44 -11.17
C PRO A 57 -5.39 -6.67 -11.75
N LYS A 58 -6.60 -6.85 -11.20
CA LYS A 58 -7.82 -6.13 -11.63
C LYS A 58 -7.74 -4.63 -11.40
N THR A 59 -6.88 -4.19 -10.49
CA THR A 59 -6.72 -2.77 -10.15
C THR A 59 -5.64 -2.08 -10.99
N VAL A 60 -4.83 -2.85 -11.71
CA VAL A 60 -3.81 -2.35 -12.63
C VAL A 60 -4.47 -2.06 -13.97
N VAL A 61 -4.96 -0.84 -14.12
CA VAL A 61 -5.64 -0.36 -15.33
C VAL A 61 -4.82 0.69 -16.07
N GLU A 62 -5.19 0.93 -17.32
CA GLU A 62 -4.62 1.98 -18.17
C GLU A 62 -4.65 3.36 -17.48
N PRO A 63 -3.64 4.22 -17.70
CA PRO A 63 -3.51 5.49 -16.97
C PRO A 63 -4.75 6.39 -16.97
N ASP A 64 -5.51 6.41 -18.06
CA ASP A 64 -6.74 7.20 -18.24
C ASP A 64 -7.96 6.65 -17.48
N LYS A 65 -7.88 5.40 -16.99
CA LYS A 65 -8.94 4.73 -16.23
C LYS A 65 -8.65 4.65 -14.74
N ARG A 66 -7.49 5.13 -14.29
CA ARG A 66 -7.10 5.08 -12.88
C ARG A 66 -7.95 6.05 -12.05
N PRO A 67 -8.46 5.62 -10.88
CA PRO A 67 -9.02 6.55 -9.91
C PRO A 67 -8.00 7.65 -9.56
N PRO A 68 -8.43 8.88 -9.22
CA PRO A 68 -7.51 10.00 -8.99
C PRO A 68 -6.40 9.73 -7.97
N ASN A 69 -6.74 9.06 -6.86
CA ASN A 69 -5.76 8.72 -5.81
C ASN A 69 -4.74 7.67 -6.28
N VAL A 70 -5.20 6.67 -7.04
CA VAL A 70 -4.32 5.65 -7.65
C VAL A 70 -3.41 6.29 -8.70
N ALA A 71 -3.95 7.19 -9.54
CA ALA A 71 -3.16 7.92 -10.53
C ALA A 71 -2.07 8.77 -9.84
N ARG A 72 -2.42 9.49 -8.77
CA ARG A 72 -1.46 10.25 -7.96
C ARG A 72 -0.41 9.36 -7.30
N PHE A 73 -0.82 8.21 -6.74
CA PHE A 73 0.09 7.24 -6.13
C PHE A 73 1.11 6.71 -7.14
N MET A 74 0.65 6.22 -8.27
CA MET A 74 1.52 5.63 -9.31
C MET A 74 2.40 6.67 -10.02
N ALA A 75 2.09 7.96 -9.91
CA ALA A 75 2.90 9.05 -10.45
C ALA A 75 3.91 9.63 -9.44
N ASP A 76 3.81 9.28 -8.15
CA ASP A 76 4.72 9.73 -7.10
C ASP A 76 5.85 8.70 -6.89
N PRO A 77 7.10 9.03 -7.24
CA PRO A 77 8.20 8.07 -7.12
C PRO A 77 8.48 7.63 -5.69
N ALA A 78 8.25 8.50 -4.69
CA ALA A 78 8.51 8.16 -3.30
C ALA A 78 7.42 7.25 -2.73
N ALA A 79 6.17 7.43 -3.14
CA ALA A 79 5.08 6.52 -2.79
C ALA A 79 5.29 5.14 -3.43
N MET A 80 5.69 5.10 -4.71
CA MET A 80 6.01 3.85 -5.40
C MET A 80 7.24 3.15 -4.80
N ASP A 81 8.29 3.88 -4.41
CA ASP A 81 9.47 3.30 -3.75
C ASP A 81 9.11 2.63 -2.41
N GLN A 82 8.23 3.26 -1.61
CA GLN A 82 7.72 2.64 -0.38
C GLN A 82 6.93 1.35 -0.66
N LEU A 83 6.19 1.30 -1.78
CA LEU A 83 5.44 0.11 -2.16
C LEU A 83 6.34 -1.02 -2.67
N GLU A 84 7.43 -0.69 -3.37
CA GLU A 84 8.41 -1.68 -3.84
C GLU A 84 9.29 -2.24 -2.69
N THR A 85 9.41 -1.50 -1.58
CA THR A 85 10.32 -1.82 -0.48
C THR A 85 9.62 -1.90 0.89
N THR A 86 8.40 -2.47 0.93
CA THR A 86 7.65 -2.56 2.19
C THR A 86 8.42 -3.32 3.27
N LEU A 87 8.30 -2.87 4.52
CA LEU A 87 8.83 -3.60 5.67
C LEU A 87 8.08 -4.93 5.86
N MET A 88 8.77 -5.95 6.40
CA MET A 88 8.10 -7.17 6.81
C MET A 88 7.27 -6.90 8.07
N ALA A 89 5.98 -7.25 8.06
CA ALA A 89 5.06 -6.92 9.13
C ALA A 89 5.52 -7.44 10.51
N SER A 90 6.19 -8.60 10.57
CA SER A 90 6.74 -9.15 11.81
C SER A 90 7.92 -8.37 12.40
N GLU A 91 8.53 -7.47 11.62
CA GLU A 91 9.65 -6.62 12.06
C GLU A 91 9.19 -5.23 12.51
N VAL A 92 7.89 -4.92 12.39
CA VAL A 92 7.31 -3.63 12.76
C VAL A 92 6.61 -3.72 14.12
N ASN A 93 6.91 -2.81 15.02
CA ASN A 93 6.16 -2.66 16.26
C ASN A 93 5.00 -1.67 16.05
N GLY A 94 3.76 -2.17 16.08
CA GLY A 94 2.55 -1.35 15.92
C GLY A 94 2.41 -0.26 16.99
N SER A 95 3.03 -0.40 18.15
CA SER A 95 2.98 0.60 19.23
C SER A 95 3.80 1.87 18.92
N ASP A 96 4.64 1.83 17.89
CA ASP A 96 5.44 2.98 17.44
C ASP A 96 4.65 3.94 16.53
N TYR A 97 3.39 3.60 16.23
CA TYR A 97 2.48 4.31 15.33
C TYR A 97 1.23 4.76 16.07
N ASP A 98 0.69 5.90 15.64
CA ASP A 98 -0.56 6.47 16.17
C ASP A 98 -1.79 5.80 15.53
N CYS A 99 -1.61 5.14 14.37
CA CYS A 99 -2.63 4.42 13.62
C CYS A 99 -2.02 3.24 12.85
N VAL A 100 -2.75 2.11 12.84
CA VAL A 100 -2.47 0.90 12.05
C VAL A 100 -3.74 0.49 11.32
#